data_AF-A0AAU9L604-F1
#
_entry.id   AF-A0AAU9L604-F1
#
_cell.length_a   1.000
_cell.length_b   1.000
_cell.length_c   1.000
_cell.angle_alpha   90.00
_cell.angle_beta   90.00
_cell.angle_gamma   90.00
#
_symmetry.space_group_name_H-M   'P 1'
#
loop_
_entity.id
_entity.type
_entity.pdbx_description
1 polymer ?
#
loop_
_entity_poly.entity_id
_entity_poly.type
_entity_poly.pdbx_seq_one_letter_code
_entity_poly.pdbx_strand_id
1 'polypeptide(L)'
;MPDNSTMRWVFVCMSCFTLGVILSNINNPRLFSVQNECPPVKSSVLRAIPSALQVQEMGVSLIRELRCLGNFELIQVYHCFPEELSDENRALLTRNDMRVEIVDVCTDIMAKTGVENLFQGDVDIAKTFQSYWIKPLAMYHTKLRQVIMLDADAILLKDPAVVRQMSGYVRTGTTFFRDRIIKSNMFLSEKRKSGQTNLHYLIDSFPYKTYNLSGPEPSDRLKRMHSWRGLSAHTMDSSMVVIDKNRAAFELAHQDYFFTPWGVSLTESVPNNDAAHPDTMCGTFTHFLPTENASEPPDLLHINGKTVLEPYPFGLRGNAERWPSRMFNVNPTLVTPRYRHSDDVDISDRELYCLNNLGSVRFPYYVFRYLLRRRYHFFAVKTHVYVDNSKYIWVTKASLHVGQPSQKQCSRCKAFFSGMSSGVHGGRLAQTQDGVQQAGASAEAARTGA
;
A
#
# COMPACT_ATOMS: atom_id res chain seq x y z
N MET A 1 29.42 -6.18 18.05
CA MET A 1 28.87 -7.13 17.07
C MET A 1 28.26 -8.29 17.83
N PRO A 2 27.01 -8.72 17.56
CA PRO A 2 26.49 -9.90 18.23
C PRO A 2 27.21 -11.14 17.71
N ASP A 3 27.60 -12.01 18.64
CA ASP A 3 28.17 -13.33 18.37
C ASP A 3 27.24 -14.15 17.43
N ASN A 4 27.84 -14.91 16.51
CA ASN A 4 27.17 -15.85 15.59
C ASN A 4 26.19 -16.81 16.30
N SER A 5 26.43 -17.12 17.57
CA SER A 5 25.54 -17.93 18.41
C SER A 5 24.23 -17.19 18.74
N THR A 6 24.29 -15.89 19.00
CA THR A 6 23.16 -15.01 19.32
C THR A 6 22.26 -14.80 18.10
N MET A 7 22.83 -14.59 16.91
CA MET A 7 22.03 -14.49 15.67
C MET A 7 21.29 -15.80 15.36
N ARG A 8 21.93 -16.96 15.56
CA ARG A 8 21.28 -18.27 15.36
C ARG A 8 20.05 -18.44 16.26
N TRP A 9 20.13 -18.02 17.53
CA TRP A 9 18.98 -18.10 18.44
C TRP A 9 17.85 -17.13 18.08
N VAL A 10 18.17 -15.92 17.60
CA VAL A 10 17.15 -14.98 17.11
C VAL A 10 16.37 -15.56 15.93
N PHE A 11 17.04 -16.18 14.96
CA PHE A 11 16.38 -16.85 13.83
C PHE A 11 15.49 -18.02 14.27
N VAL A 12 15.95 -18.86 15.21
CA VAL A 12 15.16 -19.98 15.74
C VAL A 12 13.93 -19.49 16.49
N CYS A 13 14.06 -18.45 17.32
CA CYS A 13 12.92 -17.94 18.08
C CYS A 13 11.92 -17.16 17.21
N MET A 14 12.39 -16.42 16.19
CA MET A 14 11.53 -15.78 15.18
C MET A 14 10.70 -16.81 14.41
N SER A 15 11.32 -17.94 14.07
CA SER A 15 10.65 -19.06 13.39
C SER A 15 9.56 -19.67 14.27
N CYS A 16 9.83 -19.88 15.57
CA CYS A 16 8.83 -20.38 16.52
C CYS A 16 7.67 -19.40 16.73
N PHE A 17 7.92 -18.09 16.69
CA PHE A 17 6.88 -17.08 16.86
C PHE A 17 5.99 -16.95 15.61
N THR A 18 6.60 -16.97 14.41
CA THR A 18 5.83 -16.99 13.15
C THR A 18 5.03 -18.28 13.01
N LEU A 19 5.62 -19.45 13.29
CA LEU A 19 4.88 -20.71 13.30
C LEU A 19 3.79 -20.75 14.38
N GLY A 20 4.03 -20.18 15.57
CA GLY A 20 3.04 -20.12 16.65
C GLY A 20 1.82 -19.26 16.31
N VAL A 21 2.04 -18.11 15.65
CA VAL A 21 0.97 -17.24 15.14
C VAL A 21 0.23 -17.89 13.97
N ILE A 22 0.94 -18.62 13.10
CA ILE A 22 0.32 -19.37 12.00
C ILE A 22 -0.54 -20.51 12.57
N LEU A 23 -0.03 -21.28 13.54
CA LEU A 23 -0.72 -22.43 14.15
C LEU A 23 -1.90 -22.02 15.04
N SER A 24 -1.84 -20.88 15.75
CA SER A 24 -2.98 -20.39 16.54
C SER A 24 -4.13 -19.90 15.67
N ASN A 25 -3.86 -19.46 14.44
CA ASN A 25 -4.87 -19.06 13.47
C ASN A 25 -5.39 -20.21 12.59
N ILE A 26 -4.66 -21.34 12.50
CA ILE A 26 -5.08 -22.55 11.75
C ILE A 26 -6.33 -23.21 12.36
N ASN A 27 -6.57 -23.06 13.68
CA ASN A 27 -7.70 -23.70 14.36
C ASN A 27 -9.03 -22.91 14.30
N ASN A 28 -9.11 -21.82 13.52
CA ASN A 28 -10.36 -21.12 13.31
C ASN A 28 -10.96 -21.47 11.93
N PRO A 29 -11.92 -22.41 11.85
CA PRO A 29 -12.48 -22.87 10.58
C PRO A 29 -13.23 -21.77 9.80
N ARG A 30 -13.50 -20.61 10.41
CA ARG A 30 -14.05 -19.44 9.71
C ARG A 30 -13.00 -18.60 8.96
N LEU A 31 -11.71 -18.76 9.26
CA LEU A 31 -10.62 -18.02 8.59
C LEU A 31 -10.17 -18.65 7.26
N PHE A 32 -10.43 -19.95 7.06
CA PHE A 32 -9.98 -20.71 5.88
C PHE A 32 -11.04 -20.91 4.78
N SER A 33 -12.25 -20.36 4.92
CA SER A 33 -13.29 -20.47 3.88
C SER A 33 -13.07 -19.57 2.66
N VAL A 34 -11.86 -19.06 2.42
CA VAL A 34 -11.50 -18.24 1.23
C VAL A 34 -10.84 -19.12 0.16
N GLN A 35 -11.29 -20.37 0.07
CA GLN A 35 -11.01 -21.26 -1.06
C GLN A 35 -12.10 -21.19 -2.14
N ASN A 36 -12.87 -20.10 -2.18
CA ASN A 36 -13.58 -19.75 -3.41
C ASN A 36 -12.56 -19.13 -4.38
N GLU A 37 -11.97 -20.03 -5.19
CA GLU A 37 -11.66 -19.85 -6.62
C GLU A 37 -10.57 -18.82 -7.03
N CYS A 38 -9.36 -18.91 -6.48
CA CYS A 38 -8.22 -18.45 -7.27
C CYS A 38 -7.97 -19.45 -8.42
N PRO A 39 -7.90 -19.03 -9.70
CA PRO A 39 -7.66 -19.96 -10.82
C PRO A 39 -6.37 -20.76 -10.62
N PRO A 40 -6.29 -22.05 -10.98
CA PRO A 40 -5.05 -22.83 -10.80
C PRO A 40 -3.90 -22.26 -11.64
N VAL A 41 -2.73 -22.10 -11.00
CA VAL A 41 -1.42 -21.78 -11.61
C VAL A 41 -0.83 -23.05 -12.22
N LYS A 42 -0.34 -23.02 -13.47
CA LYS A 42 0.45 -24.12 -14.03
C LYS A 42 1.86 -24.07 -13.39
N SER A 43 2.23 -25.12 -12.67
CA SER A 43 3.52 -25.22 -12.02
C SER A 43 4.61 -25.54 -13.05
N SER A 44 5.62 -24.68 -13.13
CA SER A 44 6.84 -24.99 -13.85
C SER A 44 8.01 -24.45 -13.02
N VAL A 45 8.96 -25.34 -12.77
CA VAL A 45 10.12 -25.24 -11.88
C VAL A 45 10.85 -23.91 -12.04
N LEU A 46 11.09 -23.18 -10.94
CA LEU A 46 11.94 -21.99 -10.92
C LEU A 46 13.35 -22.33 -10.41
N ARG A 47 14.39 -21.86 -11.10
CA ARG A 47 15.77 -21.80 -10.61
C ARG A 47 16.04 -20.39 -10.07
N ALA A 48 16.91 -20.29 -9.06
CA ALA A 48 17.16 -19.09 -8.26
C ALA A 48 18.33 -18.24 -8.78
N ILE A 49 18.22 -16.89 -8.78
CA ILE A 49 19.33 -15.91 -8.83
C ILE A 49 18.90 -14.58 -8.11
N PRO A 50 19.78 -13.85 -7.39
CA PRO A 50 19.40 -12.69 -6.58
C PRO A 50 19.58 -11.30 -7.22
N SER A 51 18.79 -10.36 -6.67
CA SER A 51 18.99 -8.90 -6.52
C SER A 51 18.88 -7.96 -7.72
N ALA A 52 17.71 -7.33 -7.86
CA ALA A 52 17.45 -5.88 -7.99
C ALA A 52 15.94 -5.68 -8.24
N LEU A 53 15.12 -6.31 -7.40
CA LEU A 53 13.78 -6.72 -7.77
C LEU A 53 12.87 -6.57 -6.55
N GLN A 54 12.03 -5.55 -6.53
CA GLN A 54 11.00 -5.43 -5.47
C GLN A 54 9.65 -5.07 -6.09
N VAL A 55 9.64 -4.23 -7.12
CA VAL A 55 8.41 -3.80 -7.81
C VAL A 55 7.87 -4.92 -8.70
N GLN A 56 8.73 -5.72 -9.32
CA GLN A 56 8.33 -6.79 -10.24
C GLN A 56 7.55 -7.89 -9.51
N GLU A 57 8.03 -8.33 -8.34
CA GLU A 57 7.34 -9.34 -7.53
C GLU A 57 6.02 -8.80 -6.98
N MET A 58 5.96 -7.51 -6.64
CA MET A 58 4.70 -6.84 -6.30
C MET A 58 3.74 -6.89 -7.48
N GLY A 59 4.20 -6.62 -8.70
CA GLY A 59 3.41 -6.71 -9.92
C GLY A 59 2.85 -8.12 -10.18
N VAL A 60 3.70 -9.16 -10.15
CA VAL A 60 3.26 -10.56 -10.33
C VAL A 60 2.19 -10.95 -9.29
N SER A 61 2.42 -10.56 -8.04
CA SER A 61 1.49 -10.87 -6.96
C SER A 61 0.20 -10.04 -7.01
N LEU A 62 0.23 -8.83 -7.59
CA LEU A 62 -0.97 -8.02 -7.86
C LEU A 62 -1.83 -8.66 -8.96
N ILE A 63 -1.22 -9.09 -10.06
CA ILE A 63 -1.89 -9.81 -11.14
C ILE A 63 -2.62 -11.03 -10.57
N ARG A 64 -1.93 -11.79 -9.70
CA ARG A 64 -2.53 -12.95 -9.05
C ARG A 64 -3.74 -12.58 -8.19
N GLU A 65 -3.63 -11.51 -7.40
CA GLU A 65 -4.72 -11.02 -6.56
C GLU A 65 -5.93 -10.58 -7.39
N LEU A 66 -5.71 -9.87 -8.50
CA LEU A 66 -6.77 -9.49 -9.45
C LEU A 66 -7.54 -10.71 -9.96
N ARG A 67 -6.84 -11.79 -10.33
CA ARG A 67 -7.51 -13.03 -10.77
C ARG A 67 -8.29 -13.71 -9.64
N CYS A 68 -7.77 -13.69 -8.41
CA CYS A 68 -8.47 -14.17 -7.22
C CYS A 68 -9.70 -13.33 -6.85
N LEU A 69 -9.79 -12.09 -7.33
CA LEU A 69 -10.95 -11.21 -7.19
C LEU A 69 -11.96 -11.38 -8.35
N GLY A 70 -11.69 -12.27 -9.30
CA GLY A 70 -12.56 -12.53 -10.45
C GLY A 70 -12.33 -11.57 -11.63
N ASN A 71 -11.30 -10.72 -11.58
CA ASN A 71 -10.96 -9.87 -12.72
C ASN A 71 -10.22 -10.69 -13.77
N PHE A 72 -10.76 -10.81 -14.97
CA PHE A 72 -10.12 -11.50 -16.10
C PHE A 72 -9.80 -10.56 -17.26
N GLU A 73 -9.71 -9.26 -17.00
CA GLU A 73 -9.42 -8.29 -18.05
C GLU A 73 -7.97 -8.37 -18.51
N LEU A 74 -7.70 -7.77 -19.68
CA LEU A 74 -6.35 -7.58 -20.18
C LEU A 74 -5.54 -6.74 -19.18
N ILE A 75 -4.36 -7.21 -18.81
CA ILE A 75 -3.42 -6.46 -17.99
C ILE A 75 -2.20 -6.13 -18.85
N GLN A 76 -1.86 -4.84 -18.92
CA GLN A 76 -0.63 -4.39 -19.58
C GLN A 76 0.38 -3.93 -18.53
N VAL A 77 1.56 -4.55 -18.52
CA VAL A 77 2.68 -4.20 -17.65
C VAL A 77 3.66 -3.38 -18.46
N TYR A 78 3.75 -2.09 -18.13
CA TYR A 78 4.61 -1.14 -18.81
C TYR A 78 6.00 -1.09 -18.18
N HIS A 79 7.02 -1.06 -19.03
CA HIS A 79 8.42 -0.78 -18.66
C HIS A 79 9.10 0.02 -19.81
N CYS A 80 10.33 0.44 -19.58
CA CYS A 80 11.16 1.21 -20.50
C CYS A 80 12.52 0.54 -20.72
N PHE A 81 12.78 0.20 -21.98
CA PHE A 81 13.95 -0.50 -22.49
C PHE A 81 14.07 -1.97 -22.06
N PRO A 82 14.72 -2.81 -22.87
CA PRO A 82 14.85 -4.25 -22.58
C PRO A 82 15.57 -4.53 -21.26
N GLU A 83 16.56 -3.71 -20.90
CA GLU A 83 17.44 -3.92 -19.75
C GLU A 83 16.75 -3.69 -18.39
N GLU A 84 15.62 -2.97 -18.36
CA GLU A 84 14.88 -2.73 -17.10
C GLU A 84 14.21 -4.01 -16.58
N LEU A 85 13.80 -4.90 -17.48
CA LEU A 85 13.05 -6.10 -17.15
C LEU A 85 13.71 -7.34 -17.78
N SER A 86 14.37 -8.14 -16.94
CA SER A 86 15.01 -9.39 -17.36
C SER A 86 14.03 -10.41 -17.94
N ASP A 87 14.53 -11.32 -18.78
CA ASP A 87 13.73 -12.40 -19.37
C ASP A 87 13.04 -13.29 -18.32
N GLU A 88 13.70 -13.53 -17.20
CA GLU A 88 13.12 -14.28 -16.08
C GLU A 88 11.90 -13.57 -15.50
N ASN A 89 11.96 -12.25 -15.33
CA ASN A 89 10.83 -11.47 -14.82
C ASN A 89 9.70 -11.36 -15.82
N ARG A 90 10.04 -11.23 -17.11
CA ARG A 90 9.06 -11.28 -18.19
C ARG A 90 8.30 -12.61 -18.16
N ALA A 91 9.02 -13.71 -18.01
CA ALA A 91 8.43 -15.03 -17.87
C ALA A 91 7.58 -15.13 -16.60
N LEU A 92 8.04 -14.61 -15.46
CA LEU A 92 7.27 -14.63 -14.20
C LEU A 92 5.90 -13.93 -14.31
N LEU A 93 5.85 -12.79 -15.02
CA LEU A 93 4.63 -12.03 -15.23
C LEU A 93 3.63 -12.72 -16.18
N THR A 94 4.12 -13.44 -17.19
CA THR A 94 3.28 -13.93 -18.31
C THR A 94 3.00 -15.44 -18.29
N ARG A 95 3.91 -16.26 -17.73
CA ARG A 95 3.87 -17.74 -17.84
C ARG A 95 2.56 -18.39 -17.37
N ASN A 96 1.83 -17.73 -16.48
CA ASN A 96 0.61 -18.25 -15.86
C ASN A 96 -0.66 -17.47 -16.23
N ASP A 97 -0.53 -16.45 -17.07
CA ASP A 97 -1.65 -15.61 -17.46
C ASP A 97 -1.47 -15.11 -18.88
N MET A 98 -2.21 -15.74 -19.81
CA MET A 98 -2.20 -15.37 -21.22
C MET A 98 -2.84 -14.00 -21.52
N ARG A 99 -3.48 -13.37 -20.52
CA ARG A 99 -4.07 -12.03 -20.63
C ARG A 99 -3.17 -10.95 -20.03
N VAL A 100 -1.88 -11.26 -19.83
CA VAL A 100 -0.86 -10.29 -19.44
C VAL A 100 0.02 -9.98 -20.65
N GLU A 101 0.09 -8.69 -21.00
CA GLU A 101 0.99 -8.15 -22.01
C GLU A 101 2.10 -7.34 -21.32
N ILE A 102 3.33 -7.50 -21.78
CA ILE A 102 4.46 -6.67 -21.34
C ILE A 102 4.78 -5.69 -22.47
N VAL A 103 4.84 -4.41 -22.14
CA VAL A 103 4.99 -3.32 -23.12
C VAL A 103 6.25 -2.52 -22.82
N ASP A 104 7.20 -2.55 -23.75
CA ASP A 104 8.37 -1.65 -23.75
C ASP A 104 8.00 -0.33 -24.42
N VAL A 105 7.42 0.56 -23.64
CA VAL A 105 6.85 1.79 -24.18
C VAL A 105 7.92 2.77 -24.66
N CYS A 106 9.11 2.75 -24.05
CA CYS A 106 10.19 3.63 -24.45
C CYS A 106 10.73 3.23 -25.83
N THR A 107 11.02 1.94 -26.04
CA THR A 107 11.46 1.43 -27.35
C THR A 107 10.39 1.65 -28.42
N ASP A 108 9.12 1.38 -28.11
CA ASP A 108 8.00 1.56 -29.06
C ASP A 108 7.84 3.03 -29.52
N ILE A 109 7.96 3.99 -28.61
CA ILE A 109 7.85 5.43 -28.92
C ILE A 109 9.10 5.95 -29.63
N MET A 110 10.29 5.51 -29.21
CA MET A 110 11.54 5.89 -29.86
C MET A 110 11.62 5.44 -31.32
N ALA A 111 11.01 4.30 -31.65
CA ALA A 111 10.93 3.81 -33.02
C ALA A 111 9.98 4.63 -33.92
N LYS A 112 9.19 5.55 -33.37
CA LYS A 112 8.31 6.43 -34.14
C LYS A 112 9.09 7.57 -34.81
N THR A 113 8.45 8.22 -35.77
CA THR A 113 8.98 9.38 -36.50
C THR A 113 8.10 10.60 -36.33
N GLY A 114 8.69 11.80 -36.43
CA GLY A 114 7.94 13.05 -36.33
C GLY A 114 7.32 13.27 -34.95
N VAL A 115 6.10 13.81 -34.90
CA VAL A 115 5.41 14.18 -33.65
C VAL A 115 5.04 13.00 -32.75
N GLU A 116 5.03 11.77 -33.29
CA GLU A 116 4.76 10.55 -32.51
C GLU A 116 5.99 10.10 -31.70
N ASN A 117 7.18 10.55 -32.08
CA ASN A 117 8.39 10.33 -31.28
C ASN A 117 8.44 11.39 -30.17
N LEU A 118 7.77 11.11 -29.05
CA LEU A 118 7.68 12.05 -27.93
C LEU A 118 9.05 12.42 -27.33
N PHE A 119 10.06 11.57 -27.51
CA PHE A 119 11.41 11.81 -27.01
C PHE A 119 12.29 12.54 -28.02
N GLN A 120 11.81 12.77 -29.24
CA GLN A 120 12.57 13.41 -30.33
C GLN A 120 13.93 12.74 -30.59
N GLY A 121 14.01 11.42 -30.35
CA GLY A 121 15.25 10.64 -30.46
C GLY A 121 16.19 10.74 -29.25
N ASP A 122 15.84 11.51 -28.22
CA ASP A 122 16.65 11.65 -27.00
C ASP A 122 16.42 10.48 -26.03
N VAL A 123 17.41 9.59 -25.97
CA VAL A 123 17.41 8.42 -25.07
C VAL A 123 17.42 8.83 -23.60
N ASP A 124 18.07 9.94 -23.25
CA ASP A 124 18.19 10.34 -21.85
C ASP A 124 16.86 10.88 -21.32
N ILE A 125 16.09 11.58 -22.17
CA ILE A 125 14.69 11.92 -21.86
C ILE A 125 13.87 10.64 -21.66
N ALA A 126 13.97 9.67 -22.57
CA ALA A 126 13.24 8.40 -22.44
C ALA A 126 13.60 7.65 -21.15
N LYS A 127 14.87 7.62 -20.75
CA LYS A 127 15.31 6.99 -19.48
C LYS A 127 14.70 7.63 -18.23
N THR A 128 14.29 8.90 -18.27
CA THR A 128 13.59 9.52 -17.13
C THR A 128 12.26 8.82 -16.81
N PHE A 129 11.68 8.10 -17.77
CA PHE A 129 10.46 7.30 -17.61
C PHE A 129 10.70 5.93 -16.97
N GLN A 130 11.93 5.51 -16.66
CA GLN A 130 12.22 4.37 -15.76
C GLN A 130 11.94 4.75 -14.29
N SER A 131 10.75 5.29 -14.05
CA SER A 131 10.30 5.88 -12.79
C SER A 131 8.77 5.94 -12.76
N TYR A 132 8.18 6.58 -11.75
CA TYR A 132 6.74 6.81 -11.70
C TYR A 132 6.18 7.59 -12.91
N TRP A 133 7.04 8.28 -13.67
CA TRP A 133 6.66 8.98 -14.90
C TRP A 133 6.18 8.04 -16.02
N ILE A 134 6.46 6.73 -15.93
CA ILE A 134 5.92 5.76 -16.88
C ILE A 134 4.39 5.74 -16.92
N LYS A 135 3.72 6.17 -15.83
CA LYS A 135 2.25 6.18 -15.71
C LYS A 135 1.58 7.04 -16.80
N PRO A 136 1.84 8.37 -16.91
CA PRO A 136 1.34 9.18 -18.02
C PRO A 136 1.65 8.58 -19.40
N LEU A 137 2.86 8.04 -19.58
CA LEU A 137 3.29 7.45 -20.85
C LEU A 137 2.47 6.19 -21.20
N ALA A 138 2.18 5.35 -20.21
CA ALA A 138 1.35 4.17 -20.36
C ALA A 138 -0.10 4.54 -20.72
N MET A 139 -0.68 5.53 -20.04
CA MET A 139 -2.03 6.04 -20.35
C MET A 139 -2.12 6.60 -21.76
N TYR A 140 -1.10 7.33 -22.21
CA TYR A 140 -1.00 7.83 -23.58
C TYR A 140 -0.91 6.66 -24.57
N HIS A 141 0.04 5.75 -24.37
CA HIS A 141 0.40 4.69 -25.31
C HIS A 141 -0.67 3.61 -25.49
N THR A 142 -1.33 3.19 -24.40
CA THR A 142 -2.29 2.07 -24.47
C THR A 142 -3.43 2.35 -25.45
N LYS A 143 -3.79 1.34 -26.23
CA LYS A 143 -4.97 1.40 -27.12
C LYS A 143 -6.27 1.08 -26.39
N LEU A 144 -6.20 0.68 -25.12
CA LEU A 144 -7.37 0.41 -24.31
C LEU A 144 -8.15 1.70 -24.06
N ARG A 145 -9.45 1.68 -24.34
CA ARG A 145 -10.32 2.84 -24.14
C ARG A 145 -10.57 3.11 -22.67
N GLN A 146 -11.03 2.12 -21.92
CA GLN A 146 -11.29 2.22 -20.50
C GLN A 146 -10.14 1.59 -19.73
N VAL A 147 -9.44 2.39 -18.94
CA VAL A 147 -8.19 2.01 -18.27
C VAL A 147 -8.35 2.20 -16.78
N ILE A 148 -8.03 1.16 -16.02
CA ILE A 148 -7.76 1.23 -14.58
C ILE A 148 -6.25 1.05 -14.42
N MET A 149 -5.56 2.14 -14.08
CA MET A 149 -4.14 2.09 -13.76
C MET A 149 -3.97 1.83 -12.27
N LEU A 150 -3.03 0.96 -11.92
CA LEU A 150 -2.76 0.55 -10.54
C LEU A 150 -1.27 0.62 -10.24
N ASP A 151 -0.94 1.03 -9.03
CA ASP A 151 0.38 0.80 -8.47
C ASP A 151 0.60 -0.68 -8.15
N ALA A 152 1.84 -1.15 -8.34
CA ALA A 152 2.20 -2.54 -8.09
C ALA A 152 2.02 -2.95 -6.61
N ASP A 153 2.17 -2.00 -5.68
CA ASP A 153 2.01 -2.18 -4.24
C ASP A 153 0.59 -1.90 -3.72
N ALA A 154 -0.40 -1.80 -4.63
CA ALA A 154 -1.81 -1.78 -4.25
C ALA A 154 -2.25 -3.13 -3.66
N ILE A 155 -3.04 -3.07 -2.59
CA ILE A 155 -3.78 -4.19 -2.00
C ILE A 155 -5.26 -3.92 -2.26
N LEU A 156 -5.83 -4.70 -3.17
CA LEU A 156 -7.23 -4.59 -3.56
C LEU A 156 -8.09 -5.45 -2.63
N LEU A 157 -9.22 -4.90 -2.20
CA LEU A 157 -10.20 -5.59 -1.36
C LEU A 157 -11.44 -6.00 -2.16
N LYS A 158 -11.53 -5.53 -3.40
CA LYS A 158 -12.58 -5.80 -4.39
C LYS A 158 -11.98 -5.77 -5.79
N ASP A 159 -12.65 -6.40 -6.75
CA ASP A 159 -12.33 -6.20 -8.16
C ASP A 159 -12.49 -4.70 -8.50
N PRO A 160 -11.41 -4.00 -8.92
CA PRO A 160 -11.47 -2.57 -9.20
C PRO A 160 -12.37 -2.23 -10.39
N ALA A 161 -12.76 -3.21 -11.22
CA ALA A 161 -13.75 -3.04 -12.27
C ALA A 161 -15.09 -2.49 -11.75
N VAL A 162 -15.41 -2.74 -10.47
CA VAL A 162 -16.61 -2.21 -9.80
C VAL A 162 -16.69 -0.67 -9.86
N VAL A 163 -15.55 0.03 -9.91
CA VAL A 163 -15.51 1.50 -9.99
C VAL A 163 -16.19 2.00 -11.27
N ARG A 164 -16.15 1.23 -12.37
CA ARG A 164 -16.80 1.61 -13.63
C ARG A 164 -18.33 1.55 -13.59
N GLN A 165 -18.89 0.90 -12.57
CA GLN A 165 -20.33 0.82 -12.34
C GLN A 165 -20.82 1.95 -11.42
N MET A 166 -19.90 2.69 -10.80
CA MET A 166 -20.24 3.78 -9.89
C MET A 166 -20.75 5.01 -10.66
N SER A 167 -21.71 5.72 -10.08
CA SER A 167 -22.38 6.86 -10.71
C SER A 167 -21.43 7.95 -11.20
N GLY A 168 -20.36 8.22 -10.45
CA GLY A 168 -19.31 9.16 -10.83
C GLY A 168 -18.64 8.77 -12.16
N TYR A 169 -18.16 7.53 -12.28
CA TYR A 169 -17.56 7.04 -13.52
C TYR A 169 -18.54 6.96 -14.67
N VAL A 170 -19.75 6.43 -14.46
CA VAL A 170 -20.77 6.34 -15.53
C VAL A 170 -21.08 7.72 -16.11
N ARG A 171 -21.15 8.73 -15.24
CA ARG A 171 -21.43 10.11 -15.64
C ARG A 171 -20.26 10.78 -16.36
N THR A 172 -19.04 10.69 -15.83
CA THR A 172 -17.90 11.50 -16.33
C THR A 172 -16.87 10.71 -17.12
N GLY A 173 -16.93 9.38 -17.12
CA GLY A 173 -15.90 8.50 -17.66
C GLY A 173 -14.60 8.51 -16.85
N THR A 174 -14.57 9.09 -15.66
CA THR A 174 -13.37 9.15 -14.82
C THR A 174 -13.69 8.85 -13.36
N THR A 175 -12.69 8.38 -12.63
CA THR A 175 -12.72 8.39 -11.16
C THR A 175 -11.32 8.62 -10.65
N PHE A 176 -11.15 9.76 -9.97
CA PHE A 176 -9.90 10.16 -9.34
C PHE A 176 -10.04 10.11 -7.83
N PHE A 177 -9.03 9.57 -7.17
CA PHE A 177 -8.94 9.52 -5.72
C PHE A 177 -8.17 10.72 -5.20
N ARG A 178 -8.63 11.31 -4.11
CA ARG A 178 -7.98 12.51 -3.55
C ARG A 178 -6.73 12.11 -2.79
N ASP A 179 -5.68 12.91 -2.94
CA ASP A 179 -4.48 12.79 -2.11
C ASP A 179 -4.66 13.63 -0.82
N ARG A 180 -3.66 13.59 0.05
CA ARG A 180 -3.51 14.54 1.15
C ARG A 180 -3.35 15.95 0.60
N ILE A 181 -3.74 16.91 1.43
CA ILE A 181 -3.38 18.32 1.21
C ILE A 181 -1.94 18.48 1.70
N ILE A 182 -1.02 18.91 0.84
CA ILE A 182 0.39 19.06 1.23
C ILE A 182 0.88 20.41 0.76
N LYS A 183 1.03 21.35 1.70
CA LYS A 183 1.57 22.67 1.42
C LYS A 183 3.08 22.63 1.28
N SER A 184 3.54 22.38 0.05
CA SER A 184 4.96 22.42 -0.33
C SER A 184 5.13 23.18 -1.64
N ASN A 185 6.34 23.69 -1.93
CA ASN A 185 6.67 24.36 -3.20
C ASN A 185 7.24 23.33 -4.19
N MET A 186 6.40 22.43 -4.68
CA MET A 186 6.76 21.34 -5.60
C MET A 186 5.59 21.04 -6.54
N PHE A 187 5.84 20.35 -7.65
CA PHE A 187 4.79 19.88 -8.57
C PHE A 187 3.86 21.03 -9.02
N LEU A 188 2.55 20.99 -8.72
CA LEU A 188 1.56 21.97 -9.18
C LEU A 188 1.74 23.35 -8.55
N SER A 189 2.21 23.41 -7.30
CA SER A 189 2.37 24.66 -6.53
C SER A 189 3.76 25.28 -6.66
N GLU A 190 4.70 24.60 -7.32
CA GLU A 190 6.05 25.11 -7.53
C GLU A 190 6.01 26.42 -8.30
N LYS A 191 6.64 27.46 -7.74
CA LYS A 191 6.71 28.78 -8.35
C LYS A 191 7.80 28.83 -9.43
N ARG A 192 7.41 29.25 -10.63
CA ARG A 192 8.34 29.58 -11.72
C ARG A 192 9.02 30.91 -11.44
N LYS A 193 10.03 31.26 -12.24
CA LYS A 193 10.74 32.56 -12.16
C LYS A 193 9.80 33.77 -12.26
N SER A 194 8.68 33.63 -12.96
CA SER A 194 7.62 34.66 -13.06
C SER A 194 6.81 34.86 -11.78
N GLY A 195 7.02 34.03 -10.75
CA GLY A 195 6.24 34.01 -9.49
C GLY A 195 4.94 33.18 -9.57
N GLN A 196 4.48 32.85 -10.78
CA GLN A 196 3.32 32.01 -11.02
C GLN A 196 3.63 30.54 -10.70
N THR A 197 2.66 29.80 -10.14
CA THR A 197 2.78 28.35 -9.91
C THR A 197 2.75 27.57 -11.23
N ASN A 198 3.32 26.36 -11.27
CA ASN A 198 3.23 25.46 -12.42
C ASN A 198 1.78 25.21 -12.91
N LEU A 199 0.80 25.06 -12.02
CA LEU A 199 -0.60 24.84 -12.42
C LEU A 199 -1.20 26.04 -13.17
N HIS A 200 -1.07 27.25 -12.61
CA HIS A 200 -1.52 28.46 -13.31
C HIS A 200 -0.77 28.66 -14.64
N TYR A 201 0.54 28.40 -14.68
CA TYR A 201 1.29 28.46 -15.93
C TYR A 201 0.78 27.46 -16.96
N LEU A 202 0.45 26.22 -16.55
CA LEU A 202 -0.15 25.22 -17.43
C LEU A 202 -1.45 25.74 -18.04
N ILE A 203 -2.36 26.31 -17.23
CA ILE A 203 -3.62 26.86 -17.73
C ILE A 203 -3.38 28.04 -18.67
N ASP A 204 -2.48 28.96 -18.34
CA ASP A 204 -2.28 30.19 -19.13
C ASP A 204 -1.53 29.95 -20.44
N SER A 205 -0.61 28.98 -20.46
CA SER A 205 0.29 28.73 -21.60
C SER A 205 -0.13 27.56 -22.49
N PHE A 206 -1.17 26.81 -22.12
CA PHE A 206 -1.65 25.70 -22.94
C PHE A 206 -2.06 26.19 -24.34
N PRO A 207 -1.70 25.50 -25.43
CA PRO A 207 -1.98 25.96 -26.78
C PRO A 207 -3.42 25.62 -27.21
N TYR A 208 -4.42 26.24 -26.56
CA TYR A 208 -5.85 25.97 -26.77
C TYR A 208 -6.26 26.00 -28.25
N LYS A 209 -5.78 27.01 -29.01
CA LYS A 209 -6.11 27.16 -30.43
C LYS A 209 -5.65 25.97 -31.28
N THR A 210 -4.50 25.38 -30.97
CA THR A 210 -3.98 24.20 -31.67
C THR A 210 -4.90 22.99 -31.52
N TYR A 211 -5.63 22.91 -30.41
CA TYR A 211 -6.56 21.83 -30.09
C TYR A 211 -8.03 22.20 -30.29
N ASN A 212 -8.32 23.35 -30.93
CA ASN A 212 -9.67 23.87 -31.11
C ASN A 212 -10.45 24.03 -29.78
N LEU A 213 -9.77 24.48 -28.74
CA LEU A 213 -10.34 24.74 -27.42
C LEU A 213 -10.44 26.24 -27.14
N SER A 214 -11.35 26.60 -26.24
CA SER A 214 -11.46 27.95 -25.66
C SER A 214 -10.58 28.06 -24.41
N GLY A 215 -9.92 29.20 -24.22
CA GLY A 215 -9.10 29.47 -23.05
C GLY A 215 -8.17 30.67 -23.25
N PRO A 216 -7.33 31.00 -22.26
CA PRO A 216 -7.19 30.34 -20.96
C PRO A 216 -8.30 30.77 -19.98
N GLU A 217 -9.18 29.85 -19.61
CA GLU A 217 -10.24 30.12 -18.62
C GLU A 217 -10.34 28.95 -17.63
N PRO A 218 -9.81 29.08 -16.40
CA PRO A 218 -9.94 28.01 -15.41
C PRO A 218 -11.41 27.83 -15.00
N SER A 219 -11.86 26.58 -14.89
CA SER A 219 -13.21 26.26 -14.42
C SER A 219 -13.41 26.73 -12.97
N ASP A 220 -14.66 27.00 -12.57
CA ASP A 220 -14.94 27.34 -11.17
C ASP A 220 -14.63 26.20 -10.21
N ARG A 221 -14.68 24.95 -10.70
CA ARG A 221 -14.23 23.77 -9.95
C ARG A 221 -12.74 23.87 -9.68
N LEU A 222 -11.91 24.12 -10.70
CA LEU A 222 -10.46 24.27 -10.55
C LEU A 222 -10.13 25.40 -9.58
N LYS A 223 -10.78 26.57 -9.72
CA LYS A 223 -10.56 27.74 -8.86
C LYS A 223 -10.76 27.43 -7.37
N ARG A 224 -11.67 26.51 -7.03
CA ARG A 224 -11.93 26.10 -5.63
C ARG A 224 -10.91 25.09 -5.09
N MET A 225 -10.18 24.39 -5.94
CA MET A 225 -9.25 23.36 -5.49
C MET A 225 -8.12 23.94 -4.63
N HIS A 226 -7.66 23.16 -3.65
CA HIS A 226 -6.49 23.51 -2.83
C HIS A 226 -5.23 23.74 -3.67
N SER A 227 -5.02 22.97 -4.74
CA SER A 227 -3.86 23.10 -5.63
C SER A 227 -3.87 24.43 -6.39
N TRP A 228 -5.03 24.86 -6.91
CA TRP A 228 -5.17 26.17 -7.56
C TRP A 228 -4.90 27.31 -6.59
N ARG A 229 -5.43 27.25 -5.36
CA ARG A 229 -5.19 28.27 -4.33
C ARG A 229 -3.78 28.22 -3.72
N GLY A 230 -2.89 27.35 -4.21
CA GLY A 230 -1.52 27.20 -3.71
C GLY A 230 -1.42 26.60 -2.31
N LEU A 231 -2.48 25.91 -1.86
CA LEU A 231 -2.55 25.25 -0.56
C LEU A 231 -2.11 23.78 -0.62
N SER A 232 -2.01 23.19 -1.81
CA SER A 232 -1.49 21.83 -2.00
C SER A 232 -0.59 21.71 -3.22
N ALA A 233 0.47 20.91 -3.11
CA ALA A 233 1.36 20.57 -4.22
C ALA A 233 0.75 19.57 -5.22
N HIS A 234 -0.27 18.83 -4.79
CA HIS A 234 -0.98 17.83 -5.59
C HIS A 234 -2.45 17.72 -5.15
N THR A 235 -3.24 16.96 -5.90
CA THR A 235 -4.68 16.79 -5.62
C THR A 235 -5.12 15.33 -5.70
N MET A 236 -4.41 14.53 -6.49
CA MET A 236 -4.84 13.19 -6.87
C MET A 236 -3.82 12.15 -6.42
N ASP A 237 -4.30 11.11 -5.75
CA ASP A 237 -3.52 9.90 -5.50
C ASP A 237 -3.44 9.10 -6.80
N SER A 238 -2.22 8.75 -7.22
CA SER A 238 -1.95 8.00 -8.44
C SER A 238 -1.93 6.49 -8.25
N SER A 239 -2.28 5.99 -7.07
CA SER A 239 -2.33 4.56 -6.75
C SER A 239 -3.39 3.78 -7.53
N MET A 240 -4.50 4.46 -7.82
CA MET A 240 -5.53 3.99 -8.74
C MET A 240 -6.04 5.17 -9.55
N VAL A 241 -5.96 5.07 -10.88
CA VAL A 241 -6.48 6.10 -11.80
C VAL A 241 -7.41 5.43 -12.81
N VAL A 242 -8.66 5.89 -12.89
CA VAL A 242 -9.69 5.27 -13.74
C VAL A 242 -10.15 6.27 -14.80
N ILE A 243 -9.95 5.95 -16.07
CA ILE A 243 -10.19 6.86 -17.21
C ILE A 243 -10.84 6.11 -18.39
N ASP A 244 -11.88 6.71 -18.98
CA ASP A 244 -12.35 6.46 -20.35
C ASP A 244 -11.70 7.48 -21.29
N LYS A 245 -10.75 7.02 -22.11
CA LYS A 245 -9.95 7.85 -23.02
C LYS A 245 -10.76 8.53 -24.12
N ASN A 246 -12.03 8.18 -24.33
CA ASN A 246 -12.91 8.99 -25.18
C ASN A 246 -13.17 10.39 -24.61
N ARG A 247 -12.83 10.61 -23.34
CA ARG A 247 -12.90 11.91 -22.65
C ARG A 247 -11.48 12.24 -22.21
N ALA A 248 -10.91 13.29 -22.79
CA ALA A 248 -9.52 13.68 -22.55
C ALA A 248 -9.41 15.18 -22.25
N ALA A 249 -8.24 15.60 -21.79
CA ALA A 249 -7.90 17.01 -21.55
C ALA A 249 -8.86 17.74 -20.58
N PHE A 250 -9.48 17.01 -19.65
CA PHE A 250 -10.61 17.41 -18.80
C PHE A 250 -10.73 18.92 -18.53
N GLU A 251 -9.87 19.50 -17.67
CA GLU A 251 -9.98 20.93 -17.38
C GLU A 251 -9.61 21.85 -18.53
N LEU A 252 -8.65 21.48 -19.35
CA LEU A 252 -8.21 22.29 -20.48
C LEU A 252 -9.30 22.35 -21.58
N ALA A 253 -10.11 21.30 -21.68
CA ALA A 253 -11.21 21.18 -22.63
C ALA A 253 -12.59 21.42 -22.00
N HIS A 254 -12.64 21.89 -20.74
CA HIS A 254 -13.86 22.09 -19.96
C HIS A 254 -14.80 20.87 -19.95
N GLN A 255 -14.25 19.67 -19.98
CA GLN A 255 -14.99 18.42 -19.88
C GLN A 255 -15.16 18.04 -18.41
N ASP A 256 -16.33 17.50 -18.08
CA ASP A 256 -16.58 16.99 -16.73
C ASP A 256 -15.65 15.83 -16.36
N TYR A 257 -15.17 15.86 -15.12
CA TYR A 257 -14.41 14.78 -14.50
C TYR A 257 -14.82 14.64 -13.03
N PHE A 258 -14.63 13.43 -12.50
CA PHE A 258 -15.08 13.07 -11.16
C PHE A 258 -13.90 12.75 -10.25
N PHE A 259 -13.78 13.55 -9.19
CA PHE A 259 -13.08 13.14 -7.99
C PHE A 259 -14.07 12.50 -7.03
N THR A 260 -13.65 11.42 -6.37
CA THR A 260 -14.38 10.87 -5.24
C THR A 260 -14.75 11.98 -4.23
N PRO A 261 -15.96 11.95 -3.66
CA PRO A 261 -16.36 12.90 -2.63
C PRO A 261 -15.66 12.64 -1.28
N TRP A 262 -14.93 11.53 -1.17
CA TRP A 262 -14.28 11.08 0.05
C TRP A 262 -12.82 11.54 0.08
N GLY A 263 -12.34 11.94 1.26
CA GLY A 263 -10.91 12.21 1.43
C GLY A 263 -10.10 10.91 1.55
N VAL A 264 -8.79 11.02 1.40
CA VAL A 264 -7.87 9.89 1.63
C VAL A 264 -7.95 9.46 3.09
N SER A 265 -8.04 8.15 3.33
CA SER A 265 -7.94 7.60 4.69
C SER A 265 -6.60 6.91 4.89
N LEU A 266 -6.20 6.66 6.12
CA LEU A 266 -4.92 6.02 6.43
C LEU A 266 -5.13 4.65 7.09
N THR A 267 -4.32 3.68 6.69
CA THR A 267 -4.11 2.40 7.36
C THR A 267 -2.89 2.51 8.26
N GLU A 268 -3.01 1.98 9.48
CA GLU A 268 -1.94 1.92 10.49
C GLU A 268 -0.73 1.19 9.91
N SER A 269 0.29 1.91 9.45
CA SER A 269 1.51 1.30 8.91
C SER A 269 2.64 1.21 9.91
N VAL A 270 2.50 1.75 11.11
CA VAL A 270 3.50 1.63 12.17
C VAL A 270 2.81 1.06 13.40
N PRO A 271 3.43 0.11 14.12
CA PRO A 271 3.01 -0.22 15.47
C PRO A 271 3.42 0.92 16.43
N ASN A 272 2.88 2.13 16.21
CA ASN A 272 3.20 3.34 16.97
C ASN A 272 2.18 3.63 18.07
N ASN A 273 1.39 2.64 18.46
CA ASN A 273 0.30 2.81 19.41
C ASN A 273 -0.65 3.94 18.97
N ASP A 274 -1.04 3.97 17.70
CA ASP A 274 -1.96 4.99 17.14
C ASP A 274 -3.26 5.09 17.96
N ALA A 275 -3.67 4.01 18.64
CA ALA A 275 -4.77 4.00 19.61
C ALA A 275 -4.61 4.99 20.78
N ALA A 276 -3.39 5.43 21.10
CA ALA A 276 -3.11 6.43 22.11
C ALA A 276 -3.21 7.88 21.60
N HIS A 277 -3.39 8.06 20.28
CA HIS A 277 -3.62 9.36 19.64
C HIS A 277 -5.08 9.42 19.17
N PRO A 278 -6.01 9.92 20.01
CA PRO A 278 -7.45 9.78 19.75
C PRO A 278 -7.91 10.45 18.46
N ASP A 279 -7.24 11.54 18.05
CA ASP A 279 -7.68 12.38 16.92
C ASP A 279 -6.73 12.33 15.72
N THR A 280 -5.54 11.74 15.85
CA THR A 280 -4.49 11.75 14.82
C THR A 280 -4.08 10.32 14.47
N MET A 281 -3.93 10.05 13.18
CA MET A 281 -3.46 8.76 12.70
C MET A 281 -2.45 8.95 11.57
N CYS A 282 -1.39 8.15 11.58
CA CYS A 282 -0.35 8.18 10.56
C CYS A 282 -0.30 6.85 9.81
N GLY A 283 -0.03 6.91 8.51
CA GLY A 283 0.28 5.69 7.78
C GLY A 283 0.08 5.76 6.28
N THR A 284 -0.44 4.67 5.72
CA THR A 284 -0.48 4.47 4.28
C THR A 284 -1.89 4.63 3.70
N PHE A 285 -1.96 5.06 2.45
CA PHE A 285 -3.23 5.44 1.83
C PHE A 285 -4.23 4.31 1.74
N THR A 286 -5.48 4.66 1.98
CA THR A 286 -6.62 3.77 1.97
C THR A 286 -7.80 4.52 1.38
N HIS A 287 -8.47 3.88 0.44
CA HIS A 287 -9.62 4.47 -0.22
C HIS A 287 -10.84 3.57 -0.07
N PHE A 288 -11.97 4.22 0.15
CA PHE A 288 -13.29 3.60 0.16
C PHE A 288 -13.88 3.60 -1.25
N LEU A 289 -14.90 2.78 -1.47
CA LEU A 289 -15.70 2.86 -2.69
C LEU A 289 -16.24 4.28 -2.88
N PRO A 290 -16.17 4.83 -4.10
CA PRO A 290 -16.48 6.22 -4.38
C PRO A 290 -18.00 6.45 -4.52
N THR A 291 -18.80 5.88 -3.62
CA THR A 291 -20.25 6.06 -3.63
C THR A 291 -20.62 7.48 -3.24
N GLU A 292 -21.55 8.09 -3.95
CA GLU A 292 -21.94 9.50 -3.69
C GLU A 292 -22.92 9.61 -2.51
N ASN A 293 -23.57 8.51 -2.13
CA ASN A 293 -24.50 8.43 -1.02
C ASN A 293 -23.76 8.34 0.32
N ALA A 294 -23.89 9.38 1.15
CA ALA A 294 -23.21 9.41 2.45
C ALA A 294 -23.79 8.44 3.49
N SER A 295 -25.05 8.03 3.30
CA SER A 295 -25.73 7.11 4.21
C SER A 295 -25.36 5.64 3.98
N GLU A 296 -24.76 5.31 2.83
CA GLU A 296 -24.26 3.95 2.60
C GLU A 296 -23.10 3.62 3.54
N PRO A 297 -23.04 2.39 4.07
CA PRO A 297 -21.95 1.98 4.94
C PRO A 297 -20.61 2.10 4.20
N PRO A 298 -19.55 2.60 4.88
CA PRO A 298 -18.23 2.71 4.27
C PRO A 298 -17.70 1.32 3.92
N ASP A 299 -17.33 1.14 2.65
CA ASP A 299 -16.83 -0.12 2.13
C ASP A 299 -15.47 0.11 1.47
N LEU A 300 -14.47 -0.65 1.88
CA LEU A 300 -13.07 -0.40 1.49
C LEU A 300 -12.82 -0.94 0.08
N LEU A 301 -12.13 -0.13 -0.74
CA LEU A 301 -11.76 -0.50 -2.10
C LEU A 301 -10.32 -1.02 -2.15
N HIS A 302 -9.36 -0.20 -1.72
CA HIS A 302 -7.95 -0.57 -1.74
C HIS A 302 -7.12 0.15 -0.70
N ILE A 303 -5.98 -0.45 -0.38
CA ILE A 303 -4.90 0.13 0.42
C ILE A 303 -3.69 0.27 -0.50
N ASN A 304 -3.10 1.45 -0.56
CA ASN A 304 -1.86 1.67 -1.28
C ASN A 304 -0.71 1.80 -0.28
N GLY A 305 0.20 0.83 -0.28
CA GLY A 305 1.33 0.89 0.65
C GLY A 305 2.24 -0.31 0.64
N LYS A 306 3.43 -0.13 0.07
CA LYS A 306 4.60 -0.98 0.31
C LYS A 306 4.82 -1.36 1.78
N THR A 307 4.48 -0.47 2.71
CA THR A 307 4.63 -0.62 4.17
C THR A 307 3.72 -1.68 4.78
N VAL A 308 2.63 -2.07 4.13
CA VAL A 308 1.79 -3.18 4.62
C VAL A 308 2.02 -4.45 3.79
N LEU A 309 2.83 -4.41 2.73
CA LEU A 309 3.14 -5.57 1.89
C LEU A 309 4.55 -6.13 2.14
N GLU A 310 5.56 -5.26 2.23
CA GLU A 310 6.96 -5.63 2.30
C GLU A 310 7.56 -5.40 3.70
N PRO A 311 8.17 -6.43 4.33
CA PRO A 311 8.82 -6.31 5.65
C PRO A 311 9.92 -5.26 5.76
N TYR A 312 10.62 -5.01 4.66
CA TYR A 312 11.69 -4.03 4.57
C TYR A 312 11.37 -3.06 3.43
N PRO A 313 10.43 -2.11 3.63
CA PRO A 313 9.97 -1.24 2.55
C PRO A 313 11.09 -0.32 2.02
N PHE A 314 12.14 -0.11 2.81
CA PHE A 314 13.36 0.62 2.44
C PHE A 314 14.57 -0.29 2.14
N GLY A 315 14.37 -1.61 2.08
CA GLY A 315 15.43 -2.60 1.98
C GLY A 315 16.20 -2.79 3.30
N LEU A 316 17.10 -3.79 3.32
CA LEU A 316 17.87 -4.17 4.52
C LEU A 316 18.92 -3.14 4.95
N ARG A 317 19.29 -2.21 4.07
CA ARG A 317 20.27 -1.14 4.30
C ARG A 317 19.65 0.26 4.27
N GLY A 318 18.32 0.35 4.20
CA GLY A 318 17.63 1.63 4.20
C GLY A 318 17.52 2.21 5.61
N ASN A 319 17.64 3.54 5.74
CA ASN A 319 17.48 4.23 7.02
C ASN A 319 16.00 4.33 7.40
N ALA A 320 15.48 3.33 8.11
CA ALA A 320 14.16 3.38 8.74
C ALA A 320 13.98 4.60 9.66
N GLU A 321 15.09 5.08 10.26
CA GLU A 321 15.14 6.29 11.09
C GLU A 321 14.70 7.57 10.36
N ARG A 322 14.84 7.61 9.03
CA ARG A 322 14.48 8.80 8.23
C ARG A 322 12.96 8.91 7.98
N TRP A 323 12.22 7.81 8.13
CA TRP A 323 10.80 7.74 7.81
C TRP A 323 10.03 6.89 8.83
N PRO A 324 9.93 7.34 10.09
CA PRO A 324 9.36 6.55 11.19
C PRO A 324 7.89 6.17 10.96
N SER A 325 7.14 6.94 10.16
CA SER A 325 5.74 6.68 9.79
C SER A 325 5.55 5.58 8.72
N ARG A 326 6.63 5.06 8.11
CA ARG A 326 6.59 4.10 6.99
C ARG A 326 7.27 2.78 7.33
N MET A 327 6.95 2.22 8.48
CA MET A 327 7.46 0.91 8.90
C MET A 327 6.57 -0.23 8.36
N PHE A 328 7.02 -1.47 8.53
CA PHE A 328 6.20 -2.62 8.21
C PHE A 328 5.24 -2.93 9.36
N ASN A 329 3.93 -2.88 9.11
CA ASN A 329 2.94 -3.37 10.07
C ASN A 329 2.39 -4.73 9.65
N VAL A 330 2.71 -5.77 10.42
CA VAL A 330 2.24 -7.15 10.18
C VAL A 330 0.72 -7.27 10.39
N ASN A 331 0.12 -6.50 11.29
CA ASN A 331 -1.29 -6.65 11.62
C ASN A 331 -1.92 -5.27 11.85
N PRO A 332 -2.16 -4.49 10.78
CA PRO A 332 -2.87 -3.22 10.90
C PRO A 332 -4.27 -3.48 11.46
N THR A 333 -4.61 -2.79 12.54
CA THR A 333 -5.91 -2.95 13.22
C THR A 333 -6.77 -1.70 13.18
N LEU A 334 -6.18 -0.56 12.80
CA LEU A 334 -6.83 0.73 12.75
C LEU A 334 -6.82 1.34 11.35
N VAL A 335 -7.92 2.01 11.01
CA VAL A 335 -8.09 2.81 9.80
C VAL A 335 -8.72 4.15 10.15
N THR A 336 -8.36 5.21 9.45
CA THR A 336 -9.08 6.49 9.56
C THR A 336 -10.52 6.33 9.02
N PRO A 337 -11.55 6.84 9.71
CA PRO A 337 -12.92 6.78 9.20
C PRO A 337 -13.07 7.45 7.83
N ARG A 338 -14.00 6.95 7.02
CA ARG A 338 -14.41 7.62 5.78
C ARG A 338 -15.01 8.99 6.10
N TYR A 339 -14.49 10.05 5.50
CA TYR A 339 -14.97 11.43 5.70
C TYR A 339 -15.16 12.15 4.36
N ARG A 340 -16.11 13.09 4.31
CA ARG A 340 -16.32 13.95 3.14
C ARG A 340 -15.12 14.86 2.96
N HIS A 341 -14.50 14.82 1.79
CA HIS A 341 -13.52 15.81 1.44
C HIS A 341 -14.23 17.14 1.20
N SER A 342 -13.87 18.16 1.97
CA SER A 342 -14.25 19.54 1.70
C SER A 342 -13.06 20.26 1.11
N ASP A 343 -13.30 21.10 0.09
CA ASP A 343 -12.28 22.02 -0.37
C ASP A 343 -12.09 23.21 0.61
N ASP A 344 -12.80 23.25 1.75
CA ASP A 344 -12.72 24.32 2.75
C ASP A 344 -12.03 23.92 4.06
N VAL A 345 -11.73 22.63 4.26
CA VAL A 345 -11.17 22.11 5.53
C VAL A 345 -9.81 21.46 5.27
N ASP A 346 -8.79 21.98 5.95
CA ASP A 346 -7.46 21.36 5.97
C ASP A 346 -7.37 20.37 7.13
N ILE A 347 -7.27 19.10 6.78
CA ILE A 347 -7.20 17.95 7.71
C ILE A 347 -5.77 17.35 7.71
N SER A 348 -4.88 17.94 6.91
CA SER A 348 -3.49 17.49 6.79
C SER A 348 -2.61 18.08 7.89
N ASP A 349 -1.71 17.25 8.43
CA ASP A 349 -0.64 17.75 9.30
C ASP A 349 0.49 18.38 8.45
N ARG A 350 1.33 19.20 9.10
CA ARG A 350 2.67 19.55 8.60
C ARG A 350 3.51 18.30 8.34
N GLU A 351 3.24 17.21 9.05
CA GLU A 351 3.83 15.91 8.76
C GLU A 351 3.14 15.23 7.58
N LEU A 352 3.91 14.97 6.52
CA LEU A 352 3.46 14.44 5.23
C LEU A 352 2.63 13.16 5.32
N TYR A 353 2.60 12.45 6.44
CA TYR A 353 2.09 11.09 6.57
C TYR A 353 0.93 10.90 7.55
N CYS A 354 0.43 11.97 8.13
CA CYS A 354 -0.58 11.92 9.19
C CYS A 354 -1.82 12.74 8.82
N LEU A 355 -2.98 12.31 9.32
CA LEU A 355 -4.24 13.05 9.27
C LEU A 355 -4.67 13.38 10.69
N ASN A 356 -5.08 14.63 10.91
CA ASN A 356 -5.51 15.16 12.21
C ASN A 356 -7.04 15.28 12.28
N ASN A 357 -7.62 15.28 13.47
CA ASN A 357 -9.05 15.48 13.73
C ASN A 357 -10.00 14.44 13.13
N LEU A 358 -9.50 13.28 12.71
CA LEU A 358 -10.32 12.17 12.19
C LEU A 358 -10.30 10.95 13.12
N GLY A 359 -9.27 10.85 13.95
CA GLY A 359 -9.04 9.70 14.82
C GLY A 359 -8.88 8.38 14.05
N SER A 360 -9.23 7.29 14.71
CA SER A 360 -9.14 5.95 14.14
C SER A 360 -10.32 5.07 14.54
N VAL A 361 -10.69 4.14 13.65
CA VAL A 361 -11.68 3.10 13.91
C VAL A 361 -11.08 1.73 13.59
N ARG A 362 -11.67 0.68 14.17
CA ARG A 362 -11.20 -0.68 13.92
C ARG A 362 -11.40 -1.09 12.47
N PHE A 363 -10.37 -1.75 11.94
CA PHE A 363 -10.43 -2.40 10.64
C PHE A 363 -11.53 -3.45 10.58
N PRO A 364 -12.30 -3.54 9.48
CA PRO A 364 -13.17 -4.68 9.25
C PRO A 364 -12.36 -5.99 9.22
N TYR A 365 -12.83 -7.02 9.92
CA TYR A 365 -12.11 -8.30 10.08
C TYR A 365 -11.76 -9.00 8.74
N TYR A 366 -12.50 -8.71 7.66
CA TYR A 366 -12.21 -9.30 6.35
C TYR A 366 -10.91 -8.76 5.73
N VAL A 367 -10.47 -7.54 6.08
CA VAL A 367 -9.30 -6.89 5.46
C VAL A 367 -8.03 -7.70 5.73
N PHE A 368 -7.89 -8.22 6.95
CA PHE A 368 -6.75 -9.08 7.31
C PHE A 368 -6.60 -10.28 6.36
N ARG A 369 -7.72 -10.83 5.86
CA ARG A 369 -7.71 -11.98 4.94
C ARG A 369 -7.13 -11.60 3.58
N TYR A 370 -7.55 -10.48 3.00
CA TYR A 370 -7.02 -9.98 1.73
C TYR A 370 -5.54 -9.59 1.86
N LEU A 371 -5.17 -8.92 2.96
CA LEU A 371 -3.79 -8.57 3.23
C LEU A 371 -2.88 -9.81 3.33
N LEU A 372 -3.34 -10.84 4.05
CA LEU A 372 -2.61 -12.09 4.19
C LEU A 372 -2.47 -12.81 2.84
N ARG A 373 -3.54 -12.87 2.02
CA ARG A 373 -3.50 -13.46 0.68
C ARG A 373 -2.54 -12.71 -0.25
N ARG A 374 -2.64 -11.38 -0.30
CA ARG A 374 -1.74 -10.51 -1.08
C ARG A 374 -0.27 -10.72 -0.68
N ARG A 375 0.02 -10.78 0.61
CA ARG A 375 1.37 -11.06 1.14
C ARG A 375 1.84 -12.46 0.78
N TYR A 376 0.98 -13.47 0.91
CA TYR A 376 1.33 -14.83 0.53
C TYR A 376 1.74 -14.89 -0.95
N HIS A 377 0.99 -14.25 -1.84
CA HIS A 377 1.37 -14.14 -3.25
C HIS A 377 2.72 -13.44 -3.43
N PHE A 378 2.95 -12.32 -2.75
CA PHE A 378 4.22 -11.58 -2.83
C PHE A 378 5.40 -12.41 -2.33
N PHE A 379 5.29 -13.03 -1.15
CA PHE A 379 6.34 -13.88 -0.59
C PHE A 379 6.58 -15.12 -1.43
N ALA A 380 5.54 -15.74 -2.00
CA ALA A 380 5.67 -16.88 -2.89
C ALA A 380 6.54 -16.54 -4.12
N VAL A 381 6.35 -15.36 -4.72
CA VAL A 381 7.21 -14.89 -5.82
C VAL A 381 8.63 -14.66 -5.30
N LYS A 382 8.77 -13.89 -4.22
CA LYS A 382 10.07 -13.43 -3.70
C LYS A 382 10.96 -14.56 -3.16
N THR A 383 10.34 -15.64 -2.69
CA THR A 383 11.04 -16.85 -2.20
C THR A 383 11.12 -17.94 -3.27
N HIS A 384 10.56 -17.69 -4.46
CA HIS A 384 10.42 -18.67 -5.55
C HIS A 384 9.63 -19.94 -5.16
N VAL A 385 8.79 -19.83 -4.12
CA VAL A 385 7.92 -20.92 -3.64
C VAL A 385 6.53 -20.74 -4.26
N TYR A 386 6.38 -21.12 -5.53
CA TYR A 386 5.06 -21.35 -6.10
C TYR A 386 4.68 -22.82 -5.88
N VAL A 387 3.70 -23.05 -5.01
CA VAL A 387 3.21 -24.40 -4.72
C VAL A 387 2.59 -24.99 -5.97
N ASP A 388 3.04 -26.20 -6.29
CA ASP A 388 2.54 -27.01 -7.38
C ASP A 388 1.05 -27.36 -7.17
N ASN A 389 0.17 -26.88 -8.06
CA ASN A 389 -1.27 -27.20 -7.99
C ASN A 389 -1.59 -28.68 -8.27
N SER A 390 -0.60 -29.49 -8.67
CA SER A 390 -0.76 -30.95 -8.69
C SER A 390 -0.65 -31.59 -7.29
N LYS A 391 -0.34 -30.81 -6.26
CA LYS A 391 -0.28 -31.27 -4.86
C LYS A 391 -1.03 -30.30 -3.93
N TYR A 392 -2.35 -30.23 -4.08
CA TYR A 392 -3.21 -30.03 -2.93
C TYR A 392 -3.10 -31.27 -2.02
N ILE A 393 -1.97 -31.40 -1.32
CA ILE A 393 -1.98 -32.15 -0.07
C ILE A 393 -2.74 -31.25 0.88
N TRP A 394 -3.96 -31.66 1.21
CA TRP A 394 -4.60 -31.22 2.43
C TRP A 394 -3.54 -31.24 3.53
N VAL A 395 -3.17 -30.10 4.08
CA VAL A 395 -2.46 -30.06 5.37
C VAL A 395 -3.50 -30.39 6.46
N THR A 396 -4.17 -31.53 6.30
CA THR A 396 -4.82 -32.27 7.36
C THR A 396 -3.93 -33.42 7.84
N LYS A 397 -2.80 -33.70 7.16
CA LYS A 397 -1.79 -34.68 7.62
C LYS A 397 -0.46 -34.56 6.87
N ALA A 398 0.16 -33.39 6.85
CA ALA A 398 1.58 -33.31 6.51
C ALA A 398 2.37 -33.48 7.81
N SER A 399 2.83 -34.69 8.09
CA SER A 399 3.97 -34.91 8.98
C SER A 399 5.17 -34.19 8.37
N LEU A 400 5.33 -32.89 8.67
CA LEU A 400 6.60 -32.20 8.49
C LEU A 400 7.63 -32.97 9.34
N HIS A 401 8.46 -33.79 8.69
CA HIS A 401 9.79 -34.08 9.18
C HIS A 401 10.72 -32.91 8.81
N VAL A 402 10.30 -31.69 9.16
CA VAL A 402 11.25 -30.65 9.55
C VAL A 402 11.44 -30.94 11.03
N GLY A 403 12.65 -31.30 11.45
CA GLY A 403 12.94 -31.61 12.85
C GLY A 403 12.27 -30.55 13.73
N GLN A 404 11.21 -30.94 14.43
CA GLN A 404 10.50 -30.05 15.33
C GLN A 404 11.54 -29.52 16.31
N PRO A 405 11.63 -28.19 16.52
CA PRO A 405 12.32 -27.70 17.68
C PRO A 405 11.64 -28.36 18.88
N SER A 406 12.40 -29.13 19.66
CA SER A 406 11.85 -29.80 20.84
C SER A 406 11.15 -28.78 21.74
N GLN A 407 10.16 -29.21 22.51
CA GLN A 407 9.50 -28.37 23.52
C GLN A 407 10.51 -27.70 24.49
N LYS A 408 11.70 -28.30 24.64
CA LYS A 408 12.88 -27.76 25.32
C LYS A 408 13.54 -26.57 24.61
N GLN A 409 13.56 -26.51 23.27
CA GLN A 409 14.09 -25.39 22.49
C GLN A 409 13.16 -24.17 22.53
N CYS A 410 11.83 -24.37 22.45
CA CYS A 410 10.86 -23.28 22.58
C CYS A 410 10.81 -22.68 24.01
N SER A 411 10.94 -23.51 25.04
CA SER A 411 11.03 -23.03 26.43
C SER A 411 12.35 -22.31 26.72
N ARG A 412 13.47 -22.72 26.08
CA ARG A 412 14.74 -21.98 26.11
C ARG A 412 14.66 -20.61 25.43
N CYS A 413 13.91 -20.45 24.34
CA CYS A 413 13.64 -19.13 23.75
C CYS A 413 12.89 -18.21 24.72
N LYS A 414 11.91 -18.75 25.45
CA LYS A 414 11.16 -17.99 26.46
C LYS A 414 12.08 -17.50 27.60
N ALA A 415 13.04 -18.33 28.02
CA ALA A 415 14.08 -17.98 29.00
C ALA A 415 15.11 -16.97 28.47
N PHE A 416 15.48 -17.05 27.18
CA PHE A 416 16.42 -16.13 26.54
C PHE A 416 15.88 -14.68 26.49
N PHE A 417 14.61 -14.50 26.10
CA PHE A 417 14.00 -13.17 26.07
C PHE A 417 13.63 -12.62 27.44
N SER A 418 13.30 -13.48 28.42
CA SER A 418 13.08 -13.04 29.81
C SER A 418 14.40 -12.70 30.53
N GLY A 419 15.52 -13.34 30.16
CA GLY A 419 16.86 -12.96 30.62
C GLY A 419 17.35 -11.62 30.05
N MET A 420 16.94 -11.27 28.83
CA MET A 420 17.23 -9.95 28.24
C MET A 420 16.42 -8.81 28.89
N SER A 421 15.19 -9.07 29.37
CA SER A 421 14.42 -8.05 30.10
C SER A 421 14.96 -7.78 31.51
N SER A 422 15.67 -8.74 32.12
CA SER A 422 16.30 -8.55 33.45
C SER A 422 17.63 -7.77 33.42
N GLY A 423 18.14 -7.39 32.24
CA GLY A 423 19.37 -6.61 32.09
C GLY A 423 19.21 -5.09 32.24
N VAL A 424 17.98 -4.59 32.37
CA VAL A 424 17.67 -3.15 32.52
C VAL A 424 16.83 -2.94 33.77
N HIS A 425 17.36 -3.28 34.95
CA HIS A 425 17.03 -2.66 36.24
C HIS A 425 17.96 -3.19 37.34
N GLY A 426 19.18 -2.65 37.37
CA GLY A 426 20.07 -2.73 38.52
C GLY A 426 19.97 -1.45 39.35
N GLY A 427 18.96 -1.35 40.20
CA GLY A 427 18.84 -0.33 41.25
C GLY A 427 18.46 -1.02 42.56
N ARG A 428 19.42 -1.07 43.49
CA ARG A 428 19.34 -1.73 44.80
C ARG A 428 18.06 -1.38 45.57
N LEU A 429 17.47 -2.37 46.24
CA LEU A 429 16.97 -2.24 47.61
C LEU A 429 17.04 -3.63 48.28
N ALA A 430 17.91 -3.73 49.28
CA ALA A 430 18.09 -4.92 50.10
C ALA A 430 16.93 -5.03 51.09
N GLN A 431 16.31 -6.20 51.18
CA GLN A 431 15.49 -6.60 52.32
C GLN A 431 16.22 -7.72 53.06
N THR A 432 16.69 -7.39 54.27
CA THR A 432 17.03 -8.34 55.33
C THR A 432 15.74 -8.85 55.97
N GLN A 433 15.57 -10.18 56.02
CA GLN A 433 14.61 -10.84 56.92
C GLN A 433 15.33 -11.26 58.19
N ASP A 434 14.77 -10.88 59.33
CA ASP A 434 14.84 -11.47 60.66
C ASP A 434 13.68 -10.80 61.41
N GLY A 435 12.75 -11.37 62.17
CA GLY A 435 12.45 -12.71 62.65
C GLY A 435 11.38 -12.55 63.76
N VAL A 436 10.61 -13.62 64.02
CA VAL A 436 10.13 -14.01 65.38
C VAL A 436 8.91 -13.30 66.01
N GLN A 437 7.85 -14.10 66.25
CA GLN A 437 6.84 -14.09 67.37
C GLN A 437 5.95 -12.83 67.56
N GLN A 438 4.76 -12.82 68.17
CA GLN A 438 3.76 -13.73 68.76
C GLN A 438 2.52 -12.83 69.04
N ALA A 439 1.35 -13.44 69.31
CA ALA A 439 0.23 -12.98 70.18
C ALA A 439 -0.10 -11.47 70.25
N GLY A 440 -1.32 -10.99 70.02
CA GLY A 440 -2.62 -11.49 70.48
C GLY A 440 -3.52 -10.28 70.80
N ALA A 441 -4.83 -10.55 70.81
CA ALA A 441 -5.89 -9.84 71.54
C ALA A 441 -6.14 -8.32 71.34
N SER A 442 -7.38 -8.07 70.90
CA SER A 442 -8.40 -7.23 71.56
C SER A 442 -8.51 -5.72 71.31
N ALA A 443 -9.77 -5.33 71.07
CA ALA A 443 -10.46 -4.10 71.52
C ALA A 443 -10.02 -2.79 70.84
N GLU A 444 -10.82 -1.75 70.60
CA GLU A 444 -12.24 -1.44 70.80
C GLU A 444 -12.55 -0.16 70.00
N ALA A 445 -13.83 0.16 70.01
CA ALA A 445 -14.58 1.22 69.36
C ALA A 445 -14.10 2.69 69.44
N ALA A 446 -14.61 3.42 68.44
CA ALA A 446 -15.27 4.74 68.51
C ALA A 446 -14.44 6.03 68.71
N ARG A 447 -14.67 6.96 67.77
CA ARG A 447 -15.20 8.34 67.95
C ARG A 447 -15.14 9.06 66.58
N THR A 448 -16.26 9.43 65.93
CA THR A 448 -16.95 10.74 65.99
C THR A 448 -15.97 11.90 66.14
N GLY A 449 -15.81 12.86 65.23
CA GLY A 449 -16.80 13.60 64.46
C GLY A 449 -16.56 15.08 64.75
N ALA A 450 -16.19 15.86 63.73
CA ALA A 450 -16.35 17.31 63.57
C ALA A 450 -15.88 17.68 62.16
#